data_AF-A0A7K1U033-F1
#
_entry.id   AF-A0A7K1U033-F1
#
_cell.length_a   1.000
_cell.length_b   1.000
_cell.length_c   1.000
_cell.angle_alpha   90.00
_cell.angle_beta   90.00
_cell.angle_gamma   90.00
#
_symmetry.space_group_name_H-M   'P 1'
#
loop_
_entity.id
_entity.type
_entity.pdbx_description
1 polymer ?
#
loop_
_entity_poly.entity_id
_entity_poly.type
_entity_poly.pdbx_seq_one_letter_code
_entity_poly.pdbx_strand_id
1 'polypeptide(L)'
;MVAKVTSGKSIRGVLQYNERKLTAGKAVMLDAVGFGADGGELSISEKHARFQLLTRLNKKVKTNAVHISLNFDRSDLLHPEKLRLIAKRYIEEIGFGDQPFLVYQHLDAAHPHIHIVTTNMQESGKAISLHNIGKEKSEPARKLIEKLFDLTIAESKRKQEPYVLEPLTPERVRYGEVETKSGISNVVRAAARQYKFTDLEGFNAVLRQFGVEANWGQPGSRLYDKKGITYSILDEAGRRTGVPIRASDIYTRPTMSSLQGRFEVNRIARTPYQQRITRIVEATFARKSGPTTPKEFQEALQRYGIYAALKLDNQGAICGITYVDNRTKAVFSERDLPTSCGAASVQVGLNTLATSEAGWNERYVERALAATQNSEDITRLLGTLLAAGTLVRAKETPRGTQYLIGHKDIAPRHYKEAPRQLSNYLRQCGYTESCSHFIANRVRERDTRPVSSHKDHSVEQVFGELAILADTVMHVLLSIIIEALKVHAVKSKVPFHFHQPTKKRRRRL
;
A
#
# COMPACT_ATOMS: atom_id res chain seq x y z
N MET A 1 2.68 1.51 -30.63
CA MET A 1 1.97 2.74 -31.05
C MET A 1 0.44 2.62 -30.88
N VAL A 2 -0.25 3.67 -30.43
CA VAL A 2 -1.73 3.74 -30.35
C VAL A 2 -2.24 4.93 -31.17
N ALA A 3 -3.13 4.67 -32.12
CA ALA A 3 -3.74 5.69 -32.97
C ALA A 3 -5.18 6.00 -32.52
N LYS A 4 -5.55 7.28 -32.48
CA LYS A 4 -6.93 7.73 -32.24
C LYS A 4 -7.35 8.71 -33.32
N VAL A 5 -8.38 8.35 -34.09
CA VAL A 5 -9.02 9.24 -35.07
C VAL A 5 -10.26 9.87 -34.45
N THR A 6 -10.34 11.20 -34.48
CA THR A 6 -11.52 11.97 -34.07
C THR A 6 -11.98 12.86 -35.19
N SER A 7 -13.29 12.93 -35.40
CA SER A 7 -13.90 13.75 -36.45
C SER A 7 -14.81 14.81 -35.85
N GLY A 8 -14.85 15.98 -36.46
CA GLY A 8 -15.64 17.12 -35.97
C GLY A 8 -16.21 17.99 -37.08
N LYS A 9 -17.00 18.98 -36.67
CA LYS A 9 -17.67 19.93 -37.59
C LYS A 9 -16.86 21.19 -37.89
N SER A 10 -15.75 21.42 -37.18
CA SER A 10 -15.00 22.68 -37.25
C SER A 10 -13.50 22.41 -37.31
N ILE A 11 -12.92 22.55 -38.50
CA ILE A 11 -11.47 22.48 -38.70
C ILE A 11 -10.76 23.64 -37.98
N ARG A 12 -11.41 24.81 -37.92
CA ARG A 12 -10.92 25.99 -37.18
C ARG A 12 -10.68 25.67 -35.71
N GLY A 13 -11.58 24.94 -35.06
CA GLY A 13 -11.46 24.58 -33.66
C GLY A 13 -10.25 23.67 -33.39
N VAL A 14 -10.03 22.69 -34.28
CA VAL A 14 -8.88 21.78 -34.20
C VAL A 14 -7.57 22.52 -34.44
N LEU A 15 -7.53 23.41 -35.42
CA LEU A 15 -6.38 24.28 -35.70
C LEU A 15 -6.05 25.16 -34.51
N GLN A 16 -7.02 25.93 -34.00
CA GLN A 16 -6.81 26.82 -32.86
C GLN A 16 -6.29 26.09 -31.62
N TYR A 17 -6.75 24.85 -31.38
CA TYR A 17 -6.25 24.04 -30.27
C TYR A 17 -4.75 23.76 -30.40
N ASN A 18 -4.29 23.34 -31.58
CA ASN A 18 -2.89 22.99 -31.81
C ASN A 18 -2.00 24.25 -31.87
N GLU A 19 -2.45 25.30 -32.55
CA GLU A 19 -1.72 26.57 -32.65
C GLU A 19 -1.57 27.26 -31.29
N ARG A 20 -2.58 27.20 -30.41
CA ARG A 20 -2.44 27.70 -29.03
C ARG A 20 -1.35 26.97 -28.24
N LYS A 21 -1.16 25.67 -28.48
CA LYS A 21 -0.07 24.92 -27.85
C LYS A 21 1.29 25.30 -28.43
N LEU A 22 1.38 25.59 -29.72
CA LEU A 22 2.60 26.14 -30.33
C LEU A 22 2.97 27.48 -29.69
N THR A 23 2.04 28.43 -29.63
CA THR A 23 2.30 29.76 -29.03
C THR A 23 2.66 29.66 -27.55
N ALA A 24 2.14 28.66 -26.84
CA ALA A 24 2.45 28.42 -25.43
C ALA A 24 3.77 27.65 -25.19
N GLY A 25 4.55 27.34 -26.24
CA GLY A 25 5.79 26.55 -26.14
C GLY A 25 5.56 25.08 -25.76
N LYS A 26 4.34 24.58 -25.91
CA LYS A 26 3.93 23.20 -25.55
C LYS A 26 3.81 22.27 -26.74
N ALA A 27 4.13 22.76 -27.94
CA ALA A 27 4.14 21.96 -29.16
C ALA A 27 5.23 22.46 -30.11
N VAL A 28 5.57 21.64 -31.10
CA VAL A 28 6.44 21.94 -32.23
C VAL A 28 5.71 21.59 -33.51
N MET A 29 5.80 22.46 -34.52
CA MET A 29 5.26 22.19 -35.86
C MET A 29 6.28 21.33 -36.59
N LEU A 30 5.93 20.08 -36.89
CA LEU A 30 6.81 19.19 -37.63
C LEU A 30 6.66 19.39 -39.13
N ASP A 31 5.43 19.45 -39.64
CA ASP A 31 5.19 19.42 -41.09
C ASP A 31 3.87 20.10 -41.49
N ALA A 32 3.81 20.61 -42.73
CA ALA A 32 2.64 21.22 -43.35
C ALA A 32 2.50 20.82 -44.83
N VAL A 33 2.07 19.59 -45.06
CA VAL A 33 1.96 19.01 -46.41
C VAL A 33 0.74 19.55 -47.14
N GLY A 34 0.95 20.00 -48.39
CA GLY A 34 -0.10 20.52 -49.26
C GLY A 34 -0.48 21.98 -49.02
N PHE A 35 0.35 22.75 -48.30
CA PHE A 35 0.15 24.18 -48.03
C PHE A 35 1.03 25.12 -48.85
N GLY A 36 2.05 24.61 -49.55
CA GLY A 36 2.90 25.39 -50.45
C GLY A 36 4.00 26.22 -49.78
N ALA A 37 4.10 26.17 -48.45
CA ALA A 37 5.17 26.78 -47.66
C ALA A 37 5.36 25.96 -46.36
N ASP A 38 6.44 26.23 -45.64
CA ASP A 38 6.71 25.57 -44.37
C ASP A 38 5.68 25.97 -43.30
N GLY A 39 5.32 25.02 -42.44
CA GLY A 39 4.26 25.19 -41.45
C GLY A 39 4.50 26.32 -40.44
N GLY A 40 5.77 26.70 -40.22
CA GLY A 40 6.17 27.81 -39.35
C GLY A 40 5.99 29.19 -39.98
N GLU A 41 5.99 29.28 -41.31
CA GLU A 41 5.85 30.53 -42.06
C GLU A 41 4.38 30.90 -42.29
N LEU A 42 3.50 29.91 -42.21
CA LEU A 42 2.06 30.08 -42.42
C LEU A 42 1.34 30.57 -41.17
N SER A 43 0.60 31.65 -41.31
CA SER A 43 -0.34 32.12 -40.30
C SER A 43 -1.50 31.12 -40.09
N ILE A 44 -2.13 31.18 -38.91
CA ILE A 44 -3.32 30.38 -38.62
C ILE A 44 -4.45 30.61 -39.64
N SER A 45 -4.55 31.83 -40.17
CA SER A 45 -5.54 32.22 -41.16
C SER A 45 -5.29 31.55 -42.51
N GLU A 46 -4.04 31.48 -42.96
CA GLU A 46 -3.64 30.80 -44.21
C GLU A 46 -3.85 29.29 -44.11
N LYS A 47 -3.42 28.68 -42.99
CA LYS A 47 -3.68 27.26 -42.70
C LYS A 47 -5.17 26.94 -42.76
N HIS A 48 -5.99 27.78 -42.13
CA HIS A 48 -7.43 27.62 -42.15
C HIS A 48 -8.02 27.83 -43.55
N ALA A 49 -7.57 28.85 -44.29
CA ALA A 49 -8.03 29.15 -45.64
C ALA A 49 -7.79 27.97 -46.58
N ARG A 50 -6.62 27.32 -46.50
CA ARG A 50 -6.30 26.14 -47.31
C ARG A 50 -7.30 25.00 -47.11
N PHE A 51 -7.65 24.67 -45.87
CA PHE A 51 -8.70 23.69 -45.58
C PHE A 51 -10.09 24.16 -45.99
N GLN A 52 -10.36 25.47 -45.91
CA GLN A 52 -11.63 26.03 -46.35
C GLN A 52 -11.86 25.87 -47.86
N LEU A 53 -10.81 25.89 -48.68
CA LEU A 53 -10.94 25.65 -50.13
C LEU A 53 -11.60 24.30 -50.41
N LEU A 54 -11.19 23.25 -49.70
CA LEU A 54 -11.74 21.90 -49.87
C LEU A 54 -13.10 21.73 -49.18
N THR A 55 -13.22 22.20 -47.93
CA THR A 55 -14.47 22.00 -47.15
C THR A 55 -15.67 22.75 -47.71
N ARG A 56 -15.46 23.80 -48.53
CA ARG A 56 -16.52 24.55 -49.21
C ARG A 56 -17.07 23.86 -50.46
N LEU A 57 -16.34 22.90 -51.05
CA LEU A 57 -16.77 22.17 -52.24
C LEU A 57 -18.07 21.40 -52.01
N ASN A 58 -18.34 20.98 -50.77
CA ASN A 58 -19.56 20.27 -50.42
C ASN A 58 -20.12 20.68 -49.05
N LYS A 59 -21.01 21.67 -49.06
CA LYS A 59 -21.64 22.21 -47.84
C LYS A 59 -22.58 21.22 -47.13
N LYS A 60 -22.95 20.09 -47.75
CA LYS A 60 -23.79 19.05 -47.14
C LYS A 60 -23.00 18.23 -46.11
N VAL A 61 -21.69 18.11 -46.28
CA VAL A 61 -20.81 17.35 -45.38
C VAL A 61 -20.45 18.22 -44.18
N LYS A 62 -21.21 18.06 -43.09
CA LYS A 62 -21.01 18.84 -41.86
C LYS A 62 -19.85 18.36 -40.99
N THR A 63 -19.52 17.07 -41.06
CA THR A 63 -18.38 16.47 -40.33
C THR A 63 -17.22 16.34 -41.30
N ASN A 64 -16.39 17.38 -41.36
CA ASN A 64 -15.34 17.51 -42.36
C ASN A 64 -13.93 17.75 -41.80
N ALA A 65 -13.81 17.85 -40.48
CA ALA A 65 -12.54 18.01 -39.80
C ALA A 65 -12.10 16.67 -39.21
N VAL A 66 -10.85 16.30 -39.45
CA VAL A 66 -10.24 15.07 -38.94
C VAL A 66 -9.02 15.43 -38.11
N HIS A 67 -8.98 14.91 -36.88
CA HIS A 67 -7.90 15.08 -35.94
C HIS A 67 -7.45 13.72 -35.44
N ILE A 68 -6.20 13.39 -35.73
CA ILE A 68 -5.59 12.11 -35.41
C ILE A 68 -4.53 12.35 -34.34
N SER A 69 -4.51 11.54 -33.29
CA SER A 69 -3.33 11.45 -32.42
C SER A 69 -2.65 10.09 -32.55
N LEU A 70 -1.34 10.12 -32.77
CA LEU A 70 -0.47 8.95 -32.75
C LEU A 70 0.35 9.01 -31.48
N ASN A 71 0.20 8.01 -30.62
CA ASN A 71 0.82 7.94 -29.30
C ASN A 71 1.85 6.82 -29.33
N PHE A 72 3.07 7.14 -28.96
CA PHE A 72 4.20 6.22 -29.00
C PHE A 72 4.58 5.76 -27.59
N ASP A 73 5.35 4.69 -27.53
CA ASP A 73 5.91 4.24 -26.27
C ASP A 73 7.03 5.17 -25.81
N ARG A 74 7.32 5.18 -24.50
CA ARG A 74 8.43 5.97 -23.96
C ARG A 74 9.79 5.42 -24.38
N SER A 75 9.86 4.12 -24.65
CA SER A 75 11.07 3.45 -25.12
C SER A 75 11.32 3.62 -26.62
N ASP A 76 10.35 4.14 -27.39
CA ASP A 76 10.52 4.33 -28.82
C ASP A 76 11.49 5.49 -29.09
N LEU A 77 12.58 5.23 -29.81
CA LEU A 77 13.52 6.26 -30.25
C LEU A 77 12.93 7.04 -31.44
N LEU A 78 12.51 8.28 -31.17
CA LEU A 78 11.73 9.11 -32.08
C LEU A 78 12.35 10.50 -32.23
N HIS A 79 13.10 10.70 -33.31
CA HIS A 79 13.56 12.02 -33.73
C HIS A 79 12.54 12.68 -34.69
N PRO A 80 12.53 14.02 -34.84
CA PRO A 80 11.55 14.75 -35.65
C PRO A 80 11.36 14.19 -37.07
N GLU A 81 12.43 13.82 -37.77
CA GLU A 81 12.33 13.24 -39.13
C GLU A 81 11.58 11.91 -39.15
N LYS A 82 11.84 11.03 -38.18
CA LYS A 82 11.14 9.76 -38.05
C LYS A 82 9.64 9.99 -37.80
N LEU A 83 9.30 10.99 -36.99
CA LEU A 83 7.91 11.38 -36.73
C LEU A 83 7.19 11.91 -37.98
N ARG A 84 7.87 12.70 -38.82
CA ARG A 84 7.34 13.15 -40.12
C ARG A 84 7.03 11.98 -41.04
N LEU A 85 7.99 11.05 -41.19
CA LEU A 85 7.82 9.86 -42.02
C LEU A 85 6.68 8.97 -41.53
N ILE A 86 6.56 8.76 -40.21
CA ILE A 86 5.45 8.03 -39.61
C ILE A 86 4.11 8.71 -39.91
N ALA A 87 4.03 10.04 -39.73
CA ALA A 87 2.80 10.80 -39.97
C ALA A 87 2.36 10.71 -41.44
N LYS A 88 3.29 10.92 -42.37
CA LYS A 88 3.05 10.82 -43.82
C LYS A 88 2.57 9.42 -44.17
N ARG A 89 3.30 8.38 -43.73
CA ARG A 89 2.93 7.00 -44.03
C ARG A 89 1.56 6.64 -43.46
N TYR A 90 1.25 7.10 -42.25
CA TYR A 90 -0.05 6.87 -41.62
C TYR A 90 -1.20 7.47 -42.43
N ILE A 91 -1.05 8.72 -42.89
CA ILE A 91 -2.06 9.42 -43.68
C ILE A 91 -2.30 8.74 -45.03
N GLU A 92 -1.23 8.27 -45.70
CA GLU A 92 -1.33 7.47 -46.93
C GLU A 92 -2.14 6.18 -46.71
N GLU A 93 -1.78 5.39 -45.69
CA GLU A 93 -2.39 4.08 -45.41
C GLU A 93 -3.88 4.18 -45.04
N ILE A 94 -4.31 5.27 -44.40
CA ILE A 94 -5.73 5.47 -44.10
C ILE A 94 -6.54 6.04 -45.28
N GLY A 95 -5.91 6.30 -46.42
CA GLY A 95 -6.55 6.81 -47.64
C GLY A 95 -6.71 8.33 -47.66
N PHE A 96 -5.87 9.06 -46.93
CA PHE A 96 -5.87 10.53 -46.85
C PHE A 96 -4.62 11.15 -47.51
N GLY A 97 -3.83 10.37 -48.25
CA GLY A 97 -2.56 10.80 -48.85
C GLY A 97 -2.64 12.08 -49.68
N ASP A 98 -3.74 12.28 -50.41
CA ASP A 98 -3.95 13.45 -51.27
C ASP A 98 -4.51 14.68 -50.52
N GLN A 99 -4.80 14.54 -49.23
CA GLN A 99 -5.39 15.61 -48.42
C GLN A 99 -4.28 16.49 -47.85
N PRO A 100 -4.45 17.82 -47.78
CA PRO A 100 -3.52 18.65 -47.04
C PRO A 100 -3.57 18.26 -45.56
N PHE A 101 -2.41 18.26 -44.88
CA PHE A 101 -2.36 17.96 -43.46
C PHE A 101 -1.24 18.69 -42.73
N LEU A 102 -1.45 18.92 -41.44
CA LEU A 102 -0.50 19.57 -40.54
C LEU A 102 -0.11 18.58 -39.43
N VAL A 103 1.17 18.51 -39.08
CA VAL A 103 1.70 17.58 -38.07
C VAL A 103 2.33 18.33 -36.89
N TYR A 104 1.73 18.23 -35.72
CA TYR A 104 2.20 18.88 -34.49
C TYR A 104 2.76 17.83 -33.53
N GLN A 105 3.97 18.00 -33.02
CA GLN A 105 4.45 17.26 -31.86
C GLN A 105 4.05 18.01 -30.60
N HIS A 106 3.38 17.35 -29.66
CA HIS A 106 3.03 17.95 -28.38
C HIS A 106 4.07 17.53 -27.33
N LEU A 107 4.49 18.48 -26.50
CA LEU A 107 5.54 18.30 -25.47
C LEU A 107 4.95 18.27 -24.05
N ASP A 108 3.62 18.27 -23.92
CA ASP A 108 2.90 18.40 -22.66
C ASP A 108 2.44 17.07 -22.06
N ALA A 109 2.94 15.93 -22.56
CA ALA A 109 2.67 14.61 -21.99
C ALA A 109 3.95 13.81 -21.79
N ALA A 110 3.90 12.88 -20.82
CA ALA A 110 5.02 12.02 -20.46
C ALA A 110 5.31 10.89 -21.48
N HIS A 111 4.57 10.81 -22.58
CA HIS A 111 4.85 9.89 -23.68
C HIS A 111 4.91 10.67 -25.00
N PRO A 112 5.84 10.32 -25.92
CA PRO A 112 5.92 10.99 -27.21
C PRO A 112 4.61 10.80 -27.99
N HIS A 113 4.08 11.89 -28.55
CA HIS A 113 2.89 11.83 -29.38
C HIS A 113 2.85 12.98 -30.37
N ILE A 114 2.19 12.73 -31.50
CA ILE A 114 1.95 13.73 -32.54
C ILE A 114 0.47 13.81 -32.87
N HIS A 115 0.07 14.99 -33.32
CA HIS A 115 -1.27 15.34 -33.73
C HIS A 115 -1.27 15.69 -35.21
N ILE A 116 -2.10 15.00 -35.99
CA ILE A 116 -2.27 15.25 -37.42
C ILE A 116 -3.65 15.87 -37.63
N VAL A 117 -3.68 17.02 -38.30
CA VAL A 117 -4.91 17.77 -38.60
C VAL A 117 -5.12 17.75 -40.10
N THR A 118 -6.29 17.27 -40.55
CA THR A 118 -6.64 17.21 -41.97
C THR A 118 -8.16 17.34 -42.18
N THR A 119 -8.60 17.32 -43.44
CA THR A 119 -10.00 17.25 -43.84
C THR A 119 -10.27 15.96 -44.60
N ASN A 120 -11.49 15.43 -44.54
CA ASN A 120 -11.91 14.29 -45.35
C ASN A 120 -12.51 14.71 -46.71
N MET A 121 -12.40 15.98 -47.09
CA MET A 121 -12.97 16.50 -48.33
C MET A 121 -11.96 16.47 -49.48
N GLN A 122 -12.18 15.61 -50.46
CA GLN A 122 -11.34 15.50 -51.64
C GLN A 122 -11.49 16.72 -52.55
N GLU A 123 -10.52 16.94 -53.44
CA GLU A 123 -10.56 18.00 -54.46
C GLU A 123 -11.75 17.87 -55.42
N SER A 124 -12.26 16.64 -55.63
CA SER A 124 -13.49 16.38 -56.38
C SER A 124 -14.78 16.85 -55.65
N GLY A 125 -14.69 17.28 -54.39
CA GLY A 125 -15.84 17.59 -53.53
C GLY A 125 -16.52 16.34 -52.93
N LYS A 126 -15.99 15.14 -53.16
CA LYS A 126 -16.42 13.91 -52.50
C LYS A 126 -15.80 13.77 -51.12
N ALA A 127 -16.56 13.31 -50.13
CA ALA A 127 -16.06 13.05 -48.80
C ALA A 127 -15.50 11.63 -48.69
N ILE A 128 -14.31 11.49 -48.10
CA ILE A 128 -13.77 10.22 -47.63
C ILE A 128 -14.63 9.75 -46.46
N SER A 129 -15.09 8.49 -46.52
CA SER A 129 -15.93 7.90 -45.47
C SER A 129 -15.14 7.80 -44.16
N LEU A 130 -15.74 8.30 -43.07
CA LEU A 130 -15.18 8.21 -41.73
C LEU A 130 -15.81 7.07 -40.91
N HIS A 131 -16.83 6.40 -41.45
CA HIS A 131 -17.50 5.30 -40.77
C HIS A 131 -16.51 4.17 -40.52
N ASN A 132 -16.41 3.70 -39.27
CA ASN A 132 -15.48 2.65 -38.84
C ASN A 132 -14.00 2.87 -39.18
N ILE A 133 -13.56 4.09 -39.51
CA ILE A 133 -12.18 4.36 -39.95
C ILE A 133 -11.13 3.85 -38.94
N GLY A 134 -11.45 3.88 -37.65
CA GLY A 134 -10.63 3.30 -36.58
C GLY A 134 -10.33 1.82 -36.78
N LYS A 135 -11.38 1.02 -37.07
CA LYS A 135 -11.28 -0.44 -37.21
C LYS A 135 -10.77 -0.85 -38.59
N GLU A 136 -11.28 -0.22 -39.63
CA GLU A 136 -11.09 -0.67 -41.02
C GLU A 136 -9.82 -0.12 -41.68
N LYS A 137 -9.31 1.03 -41.23
CA LYS A 137 -8.16 1.71 -41.85
C LYS A 137 -7.03 1.97 -40.86
N SER A 138 -7.35 2.61 -39.74
CA SER A 138 -6.37 3.03 -38.73
C SER A 138 -5.69 1.86 -38.03
N GLU A 139 -6.43 0.81 -37.64
CA GLU A 139 -5.85 -0.35 -36.97
C GLU A 139 -4.89 -1.16 -37.89
N PRO A 140 -5.22 -1.48 -39.15
CA PRO A 140 -4.25 -2.04 -40.10
C PRO A 140 -3.02 -1.15 -40.31
N ALA A 141 -3.22 0.15 -40.53
CA ALA A 141 -2.13 1.11 -40.74
C ALA A 141 -1.19 1.16 -39.52
N ARG A 142 -1.74 1.17 -38.31
CA ARG A 142 -0.99 1.13 -37.05
C ARG A 142 -0.07 -0.08 -36.99
N LYS A 143 -0.60 -1.28 -37.27
CA LYS A 143 0.18 -2.54 -37.25
C LYS A 143 1.29 -2.55 -38.28
N LEU A 144 1.02 -2.01 -39.47
CA LEU A 144 2.03 -1.89 -40.53
C LEU A 144 3.16 -0.96 -40.11
N ILE A 145 2.82 0.23 -39.60
CA ILE A 145 3.79 1.25 -39.17
C ILE A 145 4.66 0.76 -38.01
N GLU A 146 4.09 0.03 -37.05
CA GLU A 146 4.89 -0.56 -35.96
C GLU A 146 6.02 -1.43 -36.49
N LYS A 147 5.77 -2.21 -37.54
CA LYS A 147 6.78 -3.05 -38.18
C LYS A 147 7.77 -2.23 -39.02
N LEU A 148 7.27 -1.29 -39.82
CA LEU A 148 8.11 -0.51 -40.74
C LEU A 148 9.12 0.39 -40.03
N PHE A 149 8.74 0.92 -38.86
CA PHE A 149 9.55 1.90 -38.13
C PHE A 149 10.19 1.33 -36.86
N ASP A 150 10.15 0.01 -36.68
CA ASP A 150 10.66 -0.70 -35.51
C ASP A 150 10.16 -0.06 -34.20
N LEU A 151 8.84 0.05 -34.08
CA LEU A 151 8.18 0.62 -32.90
C LEU A 151 7.68 -0.49 -31.98
N THR A 152 7.55 -0.14 -30.70
CA THR A 152 6.95 -1.02 -29.70
C THR A 152 5.54 -1.46 -30.12
N ILE A 153 5.37 -2.78 -30.26
CA ILE A 153 4.12 -3.41 -30.68
C ILE A 153 3.05 -3.23 -29.59
N ALA A 154 1.95 -2.54 -29.89
CA ALA A 154 0.93 -2.27 -28.86
C ALA A 154 0.15 -3.53 -28.42
N GLU A 155 0.09 -4.58 -29.25
CA GLU A 155 -0.62 -5.82 -28.93
C GLU A 155 0.15 -6.72 -27.94
N SER A 156 1.49 -6.69 -27.92
CA SER A 156 2.29 -7.48 -26.96
C SER A 156 2.08 -7.00 -25.52
N LYS A 157 1.84 -5.69 -25.32
CA LYS A 157 1.49 -5.10 -24.02
C LYS A 157 0.06 -5.40 -23.53
N ARG A 158 -0.82 -5.98 -24.36
CA ARG A 158 -2.14 -6.47 -23.87
C ARG A 158 -2.04 -7.81 -23.16
N LYS A 159 -1.00 -8.61 -23.43
CA LYS A 159 -0.80 -9.94 -22.82
C LYS A 159 0.25 -9.96 -21.72
N GLN A 160 1.16 -8.98 -21.69
CA GLN A 160 2.17 -8.86 -20.63
C GLN A 160 2.08 -7.47 -20.00
N GLU A 161 1.33 -7.44 -18.90
CA GLU A 161 1.47 -6.62 -17.70
C GLU A 161 0.07 -6.28 -17.16
N PRO A 162 -0.40 -6.95 -16.07
CA PRO A 162 -1.41 -6.30 -15.24
C PRO A 162 -0.78 -4.99 -14.80
N TYR A 163 -1.28 -3.85 -15.31
CA TYR A 163 -0.84 -2.51 -14.90
C TYR A 163 -0.88 -2.46 -13.37
N VAL A 164 0.26 -2.72 -12.73
CA VAL A 164 0.39 -2.71 -11.29
C VAL A 164 0.27 -1.26 -10.93
N LEU A 165 -0.80 -0.93 -10.21
CA LEU A 165 -0.93 0.39 -9.62
C LEU A 165 0.21 0.52 -8.61
N GLU A 166 1.32 1.12 -9.03
CA GLU A 166 2.34 1.54 -8.09
C GLU A 166 1.75 2.67 -7.24
N PRO A 167 1.83 2.59 -5.90
CA PRO A 167 1.59 3.74 -5.05
C PRO A 167 2.45 4.91 -5.54
N LEU A 168 1.85 6.09 -5.73
CA LEU A 168 2.64 7.30 -5.83
C LEU A 168 3.28 7.50 -4.45
N THR A 169 4.54 7.12 -4.29
CA THR A 169 5.26 7.42 -3.05
C THR A 169 5.44 8.93 -2.94
N PRO A 170 5.30 9.52 -1.73
CA PRO A 170 5.61 10.93 -1.49
C PRO A 170 7.02 11.33 -1.94
N GLU A 171 7.96 10.38 -1.97
CA GLU A 171 9.33 10.56 -2.47
C GLU A 171 9.39 10.85 -3.98
N ARG A 172 8.39 10.44 -4.78
CA ARG A 172 8.25 10.84 -6.19
C ARG A 172 7.66 12.25 -6.36
N VAL A 173 7.38 12.98 -5.27
CA VAL A 173 6.90 14.38 -5.28
C VAL A 173 8.07 15.37 -5.30
N ARG A 174 9.12 15.04 -6.04
CA ARG A 174 10.08 16.02 -6.54
C ARG A 174 10.01 16.00 -8.07
N TYR A 175 9.58 17.14 -8.63
CA TYR A 175 9.62 17.58 -10.05
C TYR A 175 8.32 17.58 -10.89
N GLY A 176 8.10 18.73 -11.55
CA GLY A 176 7.32 18.96 -12.79
C GLY A 176 5.79 18.91 -12.75
N GLU A 177 5.10 20.05 -12.99
CA GLU A 177 3.63 20.13 -13.17
C GLU A 177 3.04 19.11 -14.17
N VAL A 178 3.82 18.70 -15.18
CA VAL A 178 3.39 17.80 -16.25
C VAL A 178 3.35 16.34 -15.79
N GLU A 179 4.32 15.92 -14.98
CA GLU A 179 4.38 14.56 -14.43
C GLU A 179 3.30 14.34 -13.37
N THR A 180 2.99 15.37 -12.58
CA THR A 180 1.91 15.36 -11.59
C THR A 180 0.55 15.12 -12.25
N LYS A 181 0.30 15.74 -13.42
CA LYS A 181 -0.96 15.59 -14.16
C LYS A 181 -1.14 14.22 -14.78
N SER A 182 -0.08 13.69 -15.38
CA SER A 182 -0.08 12.34 -15.94
C SER A 182 -0.27 11.29 -14.84
N GLY A 183 0.41 11.45 -13.69
CA GLY A 183 0.28 10.57 -12.52
C GLY A 183 -1.15 10.48 -12.00
N ILE A 184 -1.78 11.63 -11.69
CA ILE A 184 -3.19 11.68 -11.25
C ILE A 184 -4.10 11.02 -12.30
N SER A 185 -3.95 11.39 -13.58
CA SER A 185 -4.77 10.84 -14.65
C SER A 185 -4.67 9.31 -14.74
N ASN A 186 -3.46 8.74 -14.61
CA ASN A 186 -3.25 7.30 -14.69
C ASN A 186 -3.89 6.57 -13.51
N VAL A 187 -3.67 7.05 -12.29
CA VAL A 187 -4.27 6.49 -11.06
C VAL A 187 -5.80 6.52 -11.17
N VAL A 188 -6.39 7.69 -11.47
CA VAL A 188 -7.85 7.85 -11.55
C VAL A 188 -8.44 6.94 -12.63
N ARG A 189 -7.81 6.85 -13.80
CA ARG A 189 -8.28 5.98 -14.89
C ARG A 189 -8.24 4.51 -14.52
N ALA A 190 -7.14 4.07 -13.92
CA ALA A 190 -6.95 2.67 -13.55
C ALA A 190 -7.88 2.28 -12.39
N ALA A 191 -7.94 3.10 -11.33
CA ALA A 191 -8.86 2.91 -10.21
C ALA A 191 -10.31 2.85 -10.70
N ALA A 192 -10.73 3.82 -11.52
CA ALA A 192 -12.09 3.85 -12.04
C ALA A 192 -12.42 2.57 -12.84
N ARG A 193 -11.46 2.06 -13.62
CA ARG A 193 -11.65 0.90 -14.52
C ARG A 193 -11.66 -0.44 -13.77
N GLN A 194 -10.80 -0.59 -12.77
CA GLN A 194 -10.53 -1.88 -12.15
C GLN A 194 -11.38 -2.12 -10.89
N TYR A 195 -11.72 -1.07 -10.14
CA TYR A 195 -12.41 -1.19 -8.87
C TYR A 195 -13.93 -1.07 -9.00
N LYS A 196 -14.62 -1.83 -8.15
CA LYS A 196 -16.08 -1.93 -8.07
C LYS A 196 -16.62 -1.12 -6.90
N PHE A 197 -16.62 0.20 -7.05
CA PHE A 197 -17.16 1.16 -6.07
C PHE A 197 -18.56 1.64 -6.49
N THR A 198 -19.37 2.06 -5.52
CA THR A 198 -20.77 2.49 -5.72
C THR A 198 -21.06 3.91 -5.27
N ASP A 199 -20.07 4.61 -4.73
CA ASP A 199 -20.16 6.01 -4.36
C ASP A 199 -18.76 6.67 -4.45
N LEU A 200 -18.74 7.99 -4.26
CA LEU A 200 -17.50 8.77 -4.33
C LEU A 200 -16.58 8.51 -3.12
N GLU A 201 -17.13 8.16 -1.97
CA GLU A 201 -16.37 7.86 -0.76
C GLU A 201 -15.58 6.56 -0.92
N GLY A 202 -16.21 5.51 -1.43
CA GLY A 202 -15.59 4.26 -1.82
C GLY A 202 -14.57 4.44 -2.94
N PHE A 203 -14.85 5.31 -3.91
CA PHE A 203 -13.84 5.66 -4.92
C PHE A 203 -12.63 6.36 -4.31
N ASN A 204 -12.83 7.29 -3.39
CA ASN A 204 -11.75 7.94 -2.65
C ASN A 204 -10.98 6.98 -1.74
N ALA A 205 -11.62 5.97 -1.14
CA ALA A 205 -10.93 4.94 -0.38
C ALA A 205 -9.93 4.14 -1.24
N VAL A 206 -10.23 3.97 -2.54
CA VAL A 206 -9.27 3.41 -3.51
C VAL A 206 -8.18 4.42 -3.84
N LEU A 207 -8.54 5.64 -4.25
CA LEU A 207 -7.57 6.64 -4.71
C LEU A 207 -6.54 7.02 -3.64
N ARG A 208 -6.94 7.09 -2.36
CA ARG A 208 -6.05 7.47 -1.26
C ARG A 208 -4.91 6.47 -1.03
N GLN A 209 -5.11 5.20 -1.36
CA GLN A 209 -4.02 4.19 -1.34
C GLN A 209 -2.91 4.50 -2.35
N PHE A 210 -3.21 5.34 -3.35
CA PHE A 210 -2.28 5.79 -4.38
C PHE A 210 -1.95 7.28 -4.26
N GLY A 211 -2.21 7.90 -3.10
CA GLY A 211 -1.89 9.31 -2.85
C GLY A 211 -2.72 10.30 -3.66
N VAL A 212 -3.94 9.95 -4.09
CA VAL A 212 -4.84 10.83 -4.85
C VAL A 212 -6.20 10.95 -4.16
N GLU A 213 -6.86 12.09 -4.32
CA GLU A 213 -8.22 12.30 -3.83
C GLU A 213 -9.10 13.02 -4.86
N ALA A 214 -10.36 12.59 -4.98
CA ALA A 214 -11.42 13.28 -5.69
C ALA A 214 -12.18 14.23 -4.76
N ASN A 215 -12.25 15.51 -5.13
CA ASN A 215 -13.01 16.54 -4.45
C ASN A 215 -14.14 17.05 -5.36
N TRP A 216 -15.36 17.10 -4.81
CA TRP A 216 -16.56 17.57 -5.50
C TRP A 216 -17.12 18.89 -4.96
N GLY A 217 -16.38 19.53 -4.06
CA GLY A 217 -16.74 20.81 -3.45
C GLY A 217 -17.62 20.64 -2.22
N GLN A 218 -17.71 21.70 -1.41
CA GLN A 218 -18.66 21.78 -0.31
C GLN A 218 -20.04 22.23 -0.83
N PRO A 219 -21.14 21.88 -0.13
CA PRO A 219 -22.46 22.39 -0.44
C PRO A 219 -22.45 23.92 -0.59
N GLY A 220 -23.02 24.44 -1.68
CA GLY A 220 -23.03 25.88 -2.01
C GLY A 220 -21.78 26.41 -2.73
N SER A 221 -20.79 25.55 -2.99
CA SER A 221 -19.66 25.93 -3.85
C SER A 221 -20.00 25.76 -5.33
N ARG A 222 -19.43 26.62 -6.19
CA ARG A 222 -19.59 26.53 -7.66
C ARG A 222 -19.22 25.15 -8.22
N LEU A 223 -18.29 24.44 -7.58
CA LEU A 223 -17.89 23.09 -7.96
C LEU A 223 -19.01 22.09 -7.65
N TYR A 224 -19.62 22.18 -6.46
CA TYR A 224 -20.73 21.36 -6.01
C TYR A 224 -21.99 21.57 -6.85
N ASP A 225 -22.37 22.84 -7.08
CA ASP A 225 -23.59 23.18 -7.84
C ASP A 225 -23.52 22.67 -9.29
N LYS A 226 -22.32 22.70 -9.87
CA LYS A 226 -22.06 22.18 -11.21
C LYS A 226 -21.79 20.67 -11.24
N LYS A 227 -21.89 19.98 -10.10
CA LYS A 227 -21.55 18.55 -9.94
C LYS A 227 -20.16 18.22 -10.50
N GLY A 228 -19.22 19.17 -10.36
CA GLY A 228 -17.86 19.06 -10.85
C GLY A 228 -17.00 18.23 -9.90
N ILE A 229 -15.99 17.55 -10.44
CA ILE A 229 -14.99 16.82 -9.66
C ILE A 229 -13.61 17.37 -10.04
N THR A 230 -12.76 17.52 -9.03
CA THR A 230 -11.34 17.81 -9.17
C THR A 230 -10.52 16.71 -8.49
N TYR A 231 -9.34 16.42 -9.02
CA TYR A 231 -8.42 15.42 -8.48
C TYR A 231 -7.12 16.08 -8.04
N SER A 232 -6.64 15.76 -6.84
CA SER A 232 -5.42 16.31 -6.26
C SER A 232 -4.52 15.20 -5.72
N ILE A 233 -3.22 15.44 -5.67
CA ILE A 233 -2.27 14.58 -4.94
C ILE A 233 -2.41 14.86 -3.44
N LEU A 234 -2.12 13.86 -2.62
CA LEU A 234 -2.02 13.94 -1.18
C LEU A 234 -0.55 13.91 -0.73
N ASP A 235 -0.21 14.70 0.28
CA ASP A 235 1.06 14.61 1.00
C ASP A 235 1.05 13.45 2.02
N GLU A 236 2.16 13.24 2.73
CA GLU A 236 2.30 12.23 3.79
C GLU A 236 1.28 12.39 4.93
N ALA A 237 0.82 13.62 5.17
CA ALA A 237 -0.20 13.92 6.17
C ALA A 237 -1.63 13.78 5.63
N GLY A 238 -1.80 13.33 4.38
CA GLY A 238 -3.11 13.18 3.73
C GLY A 238 -3.74 14.50 3.29
N ARG A 239 -2.98 15.59 3.25
CA ARG A 239 -3.45 16.92 2.83
C ARG A 239 -3.23 17.10 1.33
N ARG A 240 -4.15 17.80 0.68
CA ARG A 240 -4.08 18.08 -0.76
C ARG A 240 -2.88 18.97 -1.08
N THR A 241 -2.10 18.56 -2.07
CA THR A 241 -0.93 19.30 -2.57
C THR A 241 -0.93 19.35 -4.09
N GLY A 242 -0.27 20.36 -4.65
CA GLY A 242 -0.19 20.61 -6.09
C GLY A 242 -1.46 21.19 -6.71
N VAL A 243 -1.43 21.38 -8.03
CA VAL A 243 -2.55 21.97 -8.78
C VAL A 243 -3.62 20.90 -9.06
N PRO A 244 -4.88 21.11 -8.63
CA PRO A 244 -5.95 20.17 -8.89
C PRO A 244 -6.30 20.09 -10.38
N ILE A 245 -6.63 18.88 -10.85
CA ILE A 245 -7.05 18.62 -12.23
C ILE A 245 -8.55 18.46 -12.29
N ARG A 246 -9.23 19.14 -13.21
CA ARG A 246 -10.67 18.95 -13.40
C ARG A 246 -10.93 17.58 -14.04
N ALA A 247 -11.95 16.88 -13.57
CA ALA A 247 -12.36 15.61 -14.14
C ALA A 247 -12.65 15.69 -15.66
N SER A 248 -13.09 16.85 -16.15
CA SER A 248 -13.31 17.11 -17.58
C SER A 248 -12.04 17.08 -18.42
N ASP A 249 -10.88 17.32 -17.82
CA ASP A 249 -9.60 17.49 -18.49
C ASP A 249 -8.85 16.15 -18.59
N ILE A 250 -9.28 15.14 -17.82
CA ILE A 250 -8.80 13.76 -17.94
C ILE A 250 -9.48 13.10 -19.15
N TYR A 251 -8.68 12.37 -19.95
CA TYR A 251 -9.12 11.73 -21.20
C TYR A 251 -10.41 10.89 -21.08
N THR A 252 -10.54 10.07 -20.03
CA THR A 252 -11.74 9.23 -19.81
C THR A 252 -12.91 10.00 -19.20
N ARG A 253 -12.71 11.28 -18.89
CA ARG A 253 -13.69 12.18 -18.27
C ARG A 253 -14.40 11.55 -17.07
N PRO A 254 -13.68 11.14 -16.00
CA PRO A 254 -14.24 10.55 -14.79
C PRO A 254 -15.05 11.59 -13.96
N THR A 255 -16.02 12.23 -14.59
CA THR A 255 -16.95 13.19 -13.97
C THR A 255 -18.00 12.45 -13.15
N MET A 256 -18.74 13.18 -12.31
CA MET A 256 -19.81 12.60 -11.48
C MET A 256 -20.77 11.73 -12.29
N SER A 257 -21.25 12.23 -13.44
CA SER A 257 -22.16 11.49 -14.33
C SER A 257 -21.54 10.18 -14.86
N SER A 258 -20.27 10.18 -15.25
CA SER A 258 -19.59 8.97 -15.73
C SER A 258 -19.37 7.93 -14.62
N LEU A 259 -19.09 8.40 -13.39
CA LEU A 259 -18.88 7.55 -12.22
C LEU A 259 -20.21 6.94 -11.74
N GLN A 260 -21.31 7.70 -11.78
CA GLN A 260 -22.65 7.20 -11.48
C GLN A 260 -23.06 6.02 -12.36
N GLY A 261 -22.77 6.09 -13.67
CA GLY A 261 -22.98 4.94 -14.56
C GLY A 261 -22.21 3.69 -14.13
N ARG A 262 -21.01 3.86 -13.54
CA ARG A 262 -20.25 2.74 -12.95
C ARG A 262 -20.80 2.28 -11.62
N PHE A 263 -21.32 3.17 -10.78
CA PHE A 263 -21.90 2.80 -9.49
C PHE A 263 -23.00 1.76 -9.67
N GLU A 264 -23.88 1.95 -10.65
CA GLU A 264 -24.99 1.01 -10.91
C GLU A 264 -24.51 -0.35 -11.40
N VAL A 265 -23.56 -0.37 -12.36
CA VAL A 265 -22.96 -1.64 -12.84
C VAL A 265 -22.22 -2.36 -11.70
N ASN A 266 -21.47 -1.62 -10.89
CA ASN A 266 -20.66 -2.16 -9.81
C ASN A 266 -21.49 -2.67 -8.63
N ARG A 267 -22.69 -2.12 -8.41
CA ARG A 267 -23.61 -2.53 -7.35
C ARG A 267 -23.89 -4.02 -7.40
N ILE A 268 -24.12 -4.55 -8.60
CA ILE A 268 -24.36 -5.98 -8.86
C ILE A 268 -23.03 -6.74 -8.92
N ALA A 269 -22.04 -6.20 -9.64
CA ALA A 269 -20.77 -6.91 -9.88
C ALA A 269 -19.95 -7.18 -8.61
N ARG A 270 -20.17 -6.42 -7.52
CA ARG A 270 -19.46 -6.63 -6.25
C ARG A 270 -20.14 -7.64 -5.32
N THR A 271 -21.44 -7.91 -5.45
CA THR A 271 -22.23 -8.74 -4.53
C THR A 271 -21.60 -10.10 -4.18
N PRO A 272 -21.00 -10.86 -5.13
CA PRO A 272 -20.38 -12.15 -4.81
C PRO A 272 -19.24 -12.08 -3.79
N TYR A 273 -18.63 -10.91 -3.59
CA TYR A 273 -17.47 -10.72 -2.73
C TYR A 273 -17.83 -10.24 -1.31
N GLN A 274 -19.11 -9.97 -1.03
CA GLN A 274 -19.57 -9.46 0.26
C GLN A 274 -19.23 -10.42 1.41
N GLN A 275 -19.55 -11.70 1.25
CA GLN A 275 -19.31 -12.74 2.26
C GLN A 275 -17.82 -12.92 2.58
N ARG A 276 -16.93 -12.66 1.62
CA ARG A 276 -15.49 -12.76 1.83
C ARG A 276 -15.04 -11.75 2.89
N ILE A 277 -15.45 -10.48 2.75
CA ILE A 277 -15.07 -9.42 3.70
C ILE A 277 -15.67 -9.73 5.07
N THR A 278 -16.96 -10.06 5.12
CA THR A 278 -17.65 -10.40 6.38
C THR A 278 -16.93 -11.50 7.15
N ARG A 279 -16.62 -12.63 6.51
CA ARG A 279 -15.92 -13.75 7.16
C ARG A 279 -14.54 -13.36 7.69
N ILE A 280 -13.81 -12.52 6.95
CA ILE A 280 -12.47 -12.09 7.36
C ILE A 280 -12.55 -11.16 8.57
N VAL A 281 -13.48 -10.20 8.57
CA VAL A 281 -13.68 -9.28 9.70
C VAL A 281 -14.11 -10.07 10.95
N GLU A 282 -15.09 -10.96 10.83
CA GLU A 282 -15.56 -11.79 11.95
C GLU A 282 -14.45 -12.73 12.48
N ALA A 283 -13.70 -13.39 11.58
CA ALA A 283 -12.58 -14.23 11.98
C ALA A 283 -11.42 -13.45 12.65
N THR A 284 -11.30 -12.15 12.37
CA THR A 284 -10.29 -11.27 12.99
C THR A 284 -10.58 -11.07 14.48
N PHE A 285 -11.86 -10.94 14.84
CA PHE A 285 -12.30 -10.78 16.24
C PHE A 285 -12.59 -12.10 16.97
N ALA A 286 -12.78 -13.21 16.25
CA ALA A 286 -12.96 -14.53 16.86
C ALA A 286 -11.69 -15.06 17.57
N ARG A 287 -10.52 -14.48 17.29
CA ARG A 287 -9.24 -14.87 17.90
C ARG A 287 -9.01 -14.11 19.20
N LYS A 288 -8.55 -14.81 20.25
CA LYS A 288 -8.17 -14.17 21.53
C LYS A 288 -7.04 -13.14 21.38
N SER A 289 -6.15 -13.39 20.42
CA SER A 289 -5.05 -12.52 19.99
C SER A 289 -5.47 -11.47 18.93
N GLY A 290 -6.75 -11.13 18.85
CA GLY A 290 -7.28 -10.22 17.85
C GLY A 290 -6.81 -8.77 18.05
N PRO A 291 -7.11 -7.87 17.10
CA PRO A 291 -6.67 -6.48 17.16
C PRO A 291 -7.37 -5.73 18.29
N THR A 292 -6.64 -4.79 18.87
CA THR A 292 -7.09 -3.96 19.99
C THR A 292 -7.00 -2.48 19.73
N THR A 293 -6.28 -2.12 18.66
CA THR A 293 -6.21 -0.76 18.14
C THR A 293 -6.72 -0.70 16.70
N PRO A 294 -7.18 0.48 16.22
CA PRO A 294 -7.54 0.68 14.81
C PRO A 294 -6.42 0.28 13.83
N LYS A 295 -5.16 0.57 14.20
CA LYS A 295 -3.99 0.23 13.39
C LYS A 295 -3.78 -1.29 13.28
N GLU A 296 -3.83 -2.01 14.39
CA GLU A 296 -3.72 -3.48 14.40
C GLU A 296 -4.83 -4.12 13.56
N PHE A 297 -6.04 -3.56 13.59
CA PHE A 297 -7.16 -4.03 12.76
C PHE A 297 -6.87 -3.84 11.26
N GLN A 298 -6.36 -2.68 10.85
CA GLN A 298 -5.95 -2.44 9.47
C GLN A 298 -4.85 -3.42 9.04
N GLU A 299 -3.83 -3.64 9.87
CA GLU A 299 -2.73 -4.58 9.60
C GLU A 299 -3.23 -6.03 9.48
N ALA A 300 -4.17 -6.43 10.34
CA ALA A 300 -4.78 -7.77 10.30
C ALA A 300 -5.51 -8.01 8.97
N LEU A 301 -6.28 -7.03 8.49
CA LEU A 301 -6.99 -7.11 7.20
C LEU A 301 -6.03 -7.03 6.00
N GLN A 302 -4.95 -6.27 6.11
CA GLN A 302 -3.97 -6.09 5.06
C GLN A 302 -3.32 -7.42 4.64
N ARG A 303 -3.13 -8.36 5.58
CA ARG A 303 -2.64 -9.73 5.29
C ARG A 303 -3.54 -10.49 4.32
N TYR A 304 -4.82 -10.17 4.29
CA TYR A 304 -5.80 -10.74 3.36
C TYR A 304 -5.97 -9.92 2.06
N GLY A 305 -5.18 -8.85 1.90
CA GLY A 305 -5.26 -7.90 0.80
C GLY A 305 -6.43 -6.92 0.92
N ILE A 306 -6.96 -6.70 2.13
CA ILE A 306 -8.07 -5.77 2.37
C ILE A 306 -7.52 -4.53 3.06
N TYR A 307 -7.75 -3.38 2.45
CA TYR A 307 -7.49 -2.07 3.05
C TYR A 307 -8.76 -1.54 3.71
N ALA A 308 -8.71 -1.24 5.00
CA ALA A 308 -9.81 -0.60 5.72
C ALA A 308 -9.54 0.90 5.90
N ALA A 309 -10.27 1.71 5.15
CA ALA A 309 -10.27 3.16 5.32
C ALA A 309 -11.17 3.53 6.52
N LEU A 310 -10.54 3.86 7.65
CA LEU A 310 -11.23 4.22 8.89
C LEU A 310 -11.45 5.73 8.93
N LYS A 311 -12.65 6.14 9.31
CA LYS A 311 -12.98 7.52 9.66
C LYS A 311 -13.04 7.61 11.18
N LEU A 312 -12.22 8.49 11.76
CA LEU A 312 -12.17 8.72 13.19
C LEU A 312 -12.91 10.01 13.53
N ASP A 313 -13.58 10.05 14.67
CA ASP A 313 -14.12 11.28 15.24
C ASP A 313 -13.04 12.06 16.02
N ASN A 314 -13.43 13.19 16.62
CA ASN A 314 -12.52 14.05 17.38
C ASN A 314 -11.96 13.38 18.65
N GLN A 315 -12.56 12.28 19.09
CA GLN A 315 -12.15 11.50 20.27
C GLN A 315 -11.29 10.29 19.87
N GLY A 316 -11.05 10.10 18.56
CA GLY A 316 -10.27 9.00 18.02
C GLY A 316 -11.06 7.69 17.88
N ALA A 317 -12.37 7.70 18.10
CA ALA A 317 -13.22 6.53 17.92
C ALA A 317 -13.61 6.35 16.45
N ILE A 318 -13.76 5.09 16.02
CA ILE A 318 -14.14 4.77 14.65
C ILE A 318 -15.61 5.12 14.44
N CYS A 319 -15.89 6.10 13.57
CA CYS A 319 -17.23 6.56 13.24
C CYS A 319 -17.68 6.17 11.83
N GLY A 320 -16.80 5.59 11.02
CA GLY A 320 -17.15 5.03 9.71
C GLY A 320 -16.05 4.16 9.14
N ILE A 321 -16.42 3.16 8.34
CA ILE A 321 -15.47 2.24 7.70
C ILE A 321 -15.83 2.02 6.23
N THR A 322 -14.81 2.05 5.37
CA THR A 322 -14.88 1.56 4.00
C THR A 322 -13.81 0.50 3.75
N TYR A 323 -14.22 -0.65 3.25
CA TYR A 323 -13.36 -1.78 2.92
C TYR A 323 -13.04 -1.81 1.44
N VAL A 324 -11.76 -1.87 1.10
CA VAL A 324 -11.25 -2.06 -0.26
C VAL A 324 -10.52 -3.40 -0.35
N ASP A 325 -11.14 -4.39 -0.98
CA ASP A 325 -10.48 -5.66 -1.26
C ASP A 325 -9.65 -5.54 -2.53
N ASN A 326 -8.32 -5.46 -2.38
CA ASN A 326 -7.40 -5.29 -3.49
C ASN A 326 -7.22 -6.56 -4.34
N ARG A 327 -7.67 -7.73 -3.88
CA ARG A 327 -7.66 -8.98 -4.66
C ARG A 327 -8.84 -9.04 -5.60
N THR A 328 -10.05 -8.83 -5.07
CA THR A 328 -11.30 -8.89 -5.86
C THR A 328 -11.63 -7.56 -6.53
N LYS A 329 -10.91 -6.49 -6.16
CA LYS A 329 -11.16 -5.09 -6.54
C LYS A 329 -12.55 -4.61 -6.12
N ALA A 330 -13.18 -5.24 -5.14
CA ALA A 330 -14.49 -4.85 -4.63
C ALA A 330 -14.36 -3.84 -3.49
N VAL A 331 -15.25 -2.86 -3.45
CA VAL A 331 -15.29 -1.83 -2.41
C VAL A 331 -16.64 -1.86 -1.73
N PHE A 332 -16.66 -1.86 -0.40
CA PHE A 332 -17.88 -1.89 0.41
C PHE A 332 -17.80 -0.85 1.51
N SER A 333 -18.83 -0.02 1.63
CA SER A 333 -19.05 0.77 2.84
C SER A 333 -19.62 -0.12 3.94
N GLU A 334 -19.55 0.32 5.19
CA GLU A 334 -20.18 -0.39 6.31
C GLU A 334 -21.70 -0.62 6.11
N ARG A 335 -22.39 0.26 5.38
CA ARG A 335 -23.82 0.12 5.07
C ARG A 335 -24.12 -1.02 4.08
N ASP A 336 -23.11 -1.43 3.33
CA ASP A 336 -23.22 -2.52 2.36
C ASP A 336 -22.96 -3.90 2.98
N LEU A 337 -22.59 -3.97 4.27
CA LEU A 337 -22.18 -5.18 4.97
C LEU A 337 -23.08 -5.44 6.20
N PRO A 338 -23.07 -6.66 6.75
CA PRO A 338 -23.72 -6.93 8.03
C PRO A 338 -23.20 -6.02 9.14
N THR A 339 -24.01 -5.80 10.17
CA THR A 339 -23.69 -4.93 11.30
C THR A 339 -22.37 -5.29 11.99
N SER A 340 -21.99 -6.58 11.99
CA SER A 340 -20.70 -7.08 12.51
C SER A 340 -19.47 -6.39 11.89
N CYS A 341 -19.60 -5.87 10.67
CA CYS A 341 -18.54 -5.16 9.94
C CYS A 341 -18.60 -3.63 10.10
N GLY A 342 -19.59 -3.10 10.81
CA GLY A 342 -19.77 -1.65 10.99
C GLY A 342 -18.80 -1.04 11.99
N ALA A 343 -18.60 0.27 11.90
CA ALA A 343 -17.72 1.04 12.77
C ALA A 343 -17.96 0.77 14.26
N ALA A 344 -19.22 0.80 14.69
CA ALA A 344 -19.60 0.55 16.09
C ALA A 344 -19.22 -0.86 16.56
N SER A 345 -19.52 -1.90 15.79
CA SER A 345 -19.19 -3.29 16.14
C SER A 345 -17.68 -3.54 16.15
N VAL A 346 -16.96 -2.96 15.19
CA VAL A 346 -15.49 -3.01 15.17
C VAL A 346 -14.91 -2.31 16.40
N GLN A 347 -15.39 -1.11 16.75
CA GLN A 347 -14.95 -0.38 17.93
C GLN A 347 -15.21 -1.16 19.23
N VAL A 348 -16.39 -1.78 19.37
CA VAL A 348 -16.71 -2.65 20.50
C VAL A 348 -15.80 -3.87 20.55
N GLY A 349 -15.52 -4.50 19.39
CA GLY A 349 -14.60 -5.63 19.29
C GLY A 349 -13.18 -5.27 19.74
N LEU A 350 -12.66 -4.12 19.28
CA LEU A 350 -11.37 -3.58 19.71
C LEU A 350 -11.34 -3.35 21.23
N ASN A 351 -12.37 -2.69 21.78
CA ASN A 351 -12.44 -2.39 23.21
C ASN A 351 -12.55 -3.66 24.05
N THR A 352 -13.34 -4.64 23.62
CA THR A 352 -13.53 -5.92 24.33
C THR A 352 -12.23 -6.71 24.40
N LEU A 353 -11.49 -6.78 23.29
CA LEU A 353 -10.17 -7.42 23.27
C LEU A 353 -9.15 -6.60 24.07
N ALA A 354 -9.25 -5.27 24.04
CA ALA A 354 -8.40 -4.37 24.79
C ALA A 354 -8.57 -4.54 26.32
N THR A 355 -9.80 -4.70 26.80
CA THR A 355 -10.15 -4.83 28.23
C THR A 355 -10.14 -6.28 28.74
N SER A 356 -10.11 -7.28 27.86
CA SER A 356 -10.02 -8.67 28.29
C SER A 356 -8.70 -8.93 29.03
N GLU A 357 -8.76 -9.50 30.24
CA GLU A 357 -7.57 -9.86 31.03
C GLU A 357 -6.60 -10.76 30.24
N ALA A 358 -7.14 -11.65 29.42
CA ALA A 358 -6.36 -12.53 28.55
C ALA A 358 -5.64 -11.78 27.41
N GLY A 359 -6.31 -10.82 26.76
CA GLY A 359 -5.71 -10.01 25.69
C GLY A 359 -4.73 -8.97 26.23
N TRP A 360 -4.95 -8.44 27.44
CA TRP A 360 -3.98 -7.61 28.13
C TRP A 360 -2.73 -8.43 28.52
N ASN A 361 -2.91 -9.64 29.08
CA ASN A 361 -1.79 -10.52 29.43
C ASN A 361 -0.92 -10.86 28.23
N GLU A 362 -1.55 -11.20 27.11
CA GLU A 362 -0.86 -11.58 25.87
C GLU A 362 0.09 -10.48 25.39
N ARG A 363 -0.40 -9.23 25.30
CA ARG A 363 0.38 -8.08 24.84
C ARG A 363 1.41 -7.63 25.87
N TYR A 364 1.12 -7.81 27.16
CA TYR A 364 2.08 -7.57 28.22
C TYR A 364 3.27 -8.51 28.09
N VAL A 365 2.99 -9.82 27.95
CA VAL A 365 3.99 -10.87 27.75
C VAL A 365 4.82 -10.62 26.49
N GLU A 366 4.21 -10.30 25.34
CA GLU A 366 4.94 -10.03 24.09
C GLU A 366 5.92 -8.85 24.22
N ARG A 367 5.50 -7.75 24.86
CA ARG A 367 6.36 -6.59 25.13
C ARG A 367 7.47 -6.90 26.12
N ALA A 368 7.14 -7.62 27.20
CA ALA A 368 8.12 -8.05 28.19
C ALA A 368 9.19 -8.93 27.55
N LEU A 369 8.80 -9.86 26.68
CA LEU A 369 9.72 -10.76 25.98
C LEU A 369 10.61 -10.02 24.97
N ALA A 370 10.06 -9.06 24.22
CA ALA A 370 10.84 -8.23 23.30
C ALA A 370 11.93 -7.42 24.03
N ALA A 371 11.64 -6.93 25.24
CA ALA A 371 12.59 -6.21 26.07
C ALA A 371 13.71 -7.10 26.68
N THR A 372 13.53 -8.43 26.66
CA THR A 372 14.43 -9.39 27.32
C THR A 372 15.41 -10.12 26.41
N GLN A 373 15.43 -9.81 25.11
CA GLN A 373 16.22 -10.55 24.11
C GLN A 373 17.76 -10.49 24.30
N ASN A 374 18.28 -9.69 25.24
CA ASN A 374 19.71 -9.46 25.46
C ASN A 374 20.21 -9.79 26.89
N SER A 375 19.47 -10.55 27.71
CA SER A 375 19.93 -10.88 29.08
C SER A 375 20.78 -12.16 29.10
N GLU A 376 22.04 -12.06 29.52
CA GLU A 376 22.99 -13.19 29.65
C GLU A 376 22.81 -13.99 30.95
N ASP A 377 22.10 -13.45 31.95
CA ASP A 377 21.89 -14.05 33.28
C ASP A 377 20.39 -14.20 33.62
N ILE A 378 20.01 -15.37 34.14
CA ILE A 378 18.64 -15.73 34.54
C ILE A 378 18.14 -14.89 35.70
N THR A 379 19.03 -14.51 36.62
CA THR A 379 18.69 -13.69 37.78
C THR A 379 18.32 -12.29 37.33
N ARG A 380 19.12 -11.73 36.40
CA ARG A 380 18.85 -10.43 35.79
C ARG A 380 17.60 -10.46 34.92
N LEU A 381 17.40 -11.54 34.17
CA LEU A 381 16.21 -11.75 33.33
C LEU A 381 14.93 -11.82 34.17
N LEU A 382 14.90 -12.71 35.16
CA LEU A 382 13.76 -12.85 36.07
C LEU A 382 13.55 -11.58 36.90
N GLY A 383 14.63 -10.92 37.34
CA GLY A 383 14.55 -9.64 38.04
C GLY A 383 13.95 -8.52 37.18
N THR A 384 14.34 -8.44 35.91
CA THR A 384 13.77 -7.46 34.95
C THR A 384 12.29 -7.75 34.69
N LEU A 385 11.94 -9.03 34.51
CA LEU A 385 10.56 -9.48 34.35
C LEU A 385 9.71 -9.18 35.60
N LEU A 386 10.19 -9.51 36.80
CA LEU A 386 9.52 -9.22 38.07
C LEU A 386 9.35 -7.72 38.32
N ALA A 387 10.38 -6.91 38.04
CA ALA A 387 10.31 -5.45 38.16
C ALA A 387 9.28 -4.85 37.20
N ALA A 388 9.08 -5.45 36.03
CA ALA A 388 8.00 -5.08 35.11
C ALA A 388 6.62 -5.61 35.54
N GLY A 389 6.53 -6.45 36.58
CA GLY A 389 5.29 -7.09 37.06
C GLY A 389 5.01 -8.48 36.45
N THR A 390 5.97 -9.10 35.76
CA THR A 390 5.81 -10.39 35.07
C THR A 390 6.15 -11.53 36.02
N LEU A 391 5.27 -12.52 36.09
CA LEU A 391 5.51 -13.80 36.75
C LEU A 391 5.68 -14.91 35.72
N VAL A 392 6.67 -15.77 35.97
CA VAL A 392 6.87 -17.02 35.24
C VAL A 392 6.45 -18.16 36.16
N ARG A 393 5.45 -18.93 35.74
CA ARG A 393 5.01 -20.15 36.40
C ARG A 393 5.55 -21.37 35.70
N ALA A 394 6.02 -22.34 36.47
CA ALA A 394 6.37 -23.66 35.97
C ALA A 394 5.28 -24.64 36.41
N LYS A 395 4.88 -25.52 35.49
CA LYS A 395 3.90 -26.58 35.73
C LYS A 395 4.48 -27.90 35.26
N GLU A 396 4.57 -28.88 36.14
CA GLU A 396 5.05 -30.21 35.78
C GLU A 396 3.96 -30.98 35.02
N THR A 397 4.36 -31.61 33.92
CA THR A 397 3.49 -32.45 33.10
C THR A 397 4.20 -33.77 32.78
N PRO A 398 3.49 -34.84 32.40
CA PRO A 398 4.11 -36.11 32.00
C PRO A 398 5.08 -36.00 30.81
N ARG A 399 5.03 -34.90 30.06
CA ARG A 399 5.92 -34.60 28.92
C ARG A 399 7.07 -33.64 29.29
N GLY A 400 7.25 -33.34 30.57
CA GLY A 400 8.24 -32.40 31.11
C GLY A 400 7.62 -31.11 31.64
N THR A 401 8.46 -30.19 32.11
CA THR A 401 8.02 -28.89 32.67
C THR A 401 7.58 -27.92 31.59
N GLN A 402 6.35 -27.41 31.73
CA GLN A 402 5.76 -26.36 30.92
C GLN A 402 5.90 -25.02 31.65
N TYR A 403 6.38 -23.99 30.95
CA TYR A 403 6.51 -22.64 31.51
C TYR A 403 5.41 -21.74 30.97
N LEU A 404 4.71 -21.08 31.88
CA LEU A 404 3.65 -20.13 31.63
C LEU A 404 4.08 -18.74 32.11
N ILE A 405 3.74 -17.68 31.40
CA ILE A 405 4.14 -16.31 31.71
C ILE A 405 2.92 -15.39 31.68
N GLY A 406 2.89 -14.44 32.62
CA GLY A 406 1.85 -13.43 32.68
C GLY A 406 2.06 -12.41 33.78
N HIS A 407 1.26 -11.34 33.81
CA HIS A 407 1.39 -10.32 34.85
C HIS A 407 0.93 -10.83 36.22
N LYS A 408 1.50 -10.27 37.29
CA LYS A 408 1.20 -10.64 38.68
C LYS A 408 -0.28 -10.48 39.06
N ASP A 409 -0.95 -9.48 38.49
CA ASP A 409 -2.35 -9.16 38.81
C ASP A 409 -3.37 -9.99 38.01
N ILE A 410 -2.91 -10.87 37.13
CA ILE A 410 -3.79 -11.70 36.29
C ILE A 410 -3.91 -13.10 36.86
N ALA A 411 -5.11 -13.67 36.80
CA ALA A 411 -5.34 -15.04 37.21
C ALA A 411 -4.46 -16.03 36.40
N PRO A 412 -3.77 -17.00 37.03
CA PRO A 412 -2.83 -17.91 36.37
C PRO A 412 -3.38 -18.69 35.17
N ARG A 413 -4.71 -18.90 35.11
CA ARG A 413 -5.40 -19.53 33.98
C ARG A 413 -5.31 -18.73 32.67
N HIS A 414 -4.96 -17.45 32.74
CA HIS A 414 -4.80 -16.58 31.58
C HIS A 414 -3.32 -16.41 31.18
N TYR A 415 -2.40 -17.11 31.85
CA TYR A 415 -0.98 -17.09 31.50
C TYR A 415 -0.74 -17.83 30.18
N LYS A 416 0.27 -17.38 29.43
CA LYS A 416 0.62 -17.94 28.12
C LYS A 416 1.85 -18.82 28.21
N GLU A 417 2.01 -19.77 27.28
CA GLU A 417 3.27 -20.50 27.17
C GLU A 417 4.44 -19.55 26.92
N ALA A 418 5.51 -19.72 27.69
CA ALA A 418 6.73 -18.98 27.50
C ALA A 418 7.38 -19.38 26.15
N PRO A 419 8.02 -18.44 25.42
CA PRO A 419 8.71 -18.74 24.17
C PRO A 419 9.69 -19.89 24.32
N ARG A 420 9.93 -20.63 23.24
CA ARG A 420 10.83 -21.80 23.26
C ARG A 420 12.22 -21.47 23.81
N GLN A 421 12.78 -20.31 23.45
CA GLN A 421 14.09 -19.86 23.94
C GLN A 421 14.09 -19.69 25.46
N LEU A 422 13.11 -18.95 26.00
CA LEU A 422 12.95 -18.75 27.44
C LEU A 422 12.67 -20.07 28.16
N SER A 423 11.79 -20.91 27.62
CA SER A 423 11.48 -22.24 28.16
C SER A 423 12.70 -23.15 28.22
N ASN A 424 13.54 -23.14 27.18
CA ASN A 424 14.77 -23.93 27.15
C ASN A 424 15.79 -23.42 28.16
N TYR A 425 15.93 -22.10 28.25
CA TYR A 425 16.82 -21.45 29.20
C TYR A 425 16.42 -21.72 30.66
N LEU A 426 15.14 -21.54 31.01
CA LEU A 426 14.59 -21.86 32.34
C LEU A 426 14.79 -23.33 32.70
N ARG A 427 14.65 -24.23 31.72
CA ARG A 427 14.89 -25.67 31.91
C ARG A 427 16.36 -25.97 32.17
N GLN A 428 17.29 -25.35 31.43
CA GLN A 428 18.73 -25.49 31.65
C GLN A 428 19.17 -24.98 33.01
N CYS A 429 18.55 -23.92 33.50
CA CYS A 429 18.82 -23.35 34.83
C CYS A 429 18.10 -24.09 35.97
N GLY A 430 17.34 -25.15 35.69
CA GLY A 430 16.65 -25.93 36.73
C GLY A 430 15.46 -25.22 37.38
N TYR A 431 14.81 -24.27 36.71
CA TYR A 431 13.61 -23.59 37.24
C TYR A 431 12.43 -24.57 37.29
N THR A 432 11.95 -24.91 38.50
CA THR A 432 10.88 -25.89 38.73
C THR A 432 9.56 -25.27 39.18
N GLU A 433 8.51 -26.08 39.28
CA GLU A 433 7.21 -25.67 39.83
C GLU A 433 7.34 -25.15 41.27
N SER A 434 8.21 -25.78 42.08
CA SER A 434 8.54 -25.31 43.44
C SER A 434 9.18 -23.92 43.45
N CYS A 435 10.13 -23.64 42.55
CA CYS A 435 10.74 -22.31 42.41
C CYS A 435 9.68 -21.25 42.05
N SER A 436 8.77 -21.61 41.13
CA SER A 436 7.67 -20.75 40.69
C SER A 436 6.67 -20.44 41.81
N HIS A 437 6.31 -21.43 42.63
CA HIS A 437 5.44 -21.24 43.79
C HIS A 437 6.07 -20.35 44.85
N PHE A 438 7.36 -20.55 45.13
CA PHE A 438 8.10 -19.74 46.10
C PHE A 438 8.10 -18.25 45.72
N ILE A 439 8.45 -17.94 44.47
CA ILE A 439 8.46 -16.55 43.95
C ILE A 439 7.05 -15.94 44.01
N ALA A 440 6.02 -16.69 43.57
CA ALA A 440 4.64 -16.20 43.54
C ALA A 440 4.08 -15.89 44.95
N ASN A 441 4.41 -16.69 45.96
CA ASN A 441 3.98 -16.45 47.34
C ASN A 441 4.67 -15.23 47.94
N ARG A 442 5.96 -15.03 47.66
CA ARG A 442 6.73 -13.89 48.17
C ARG A 442 6.26 -12.53 47.62
N VAL A 443 5.83 -12.51 46.36
CA VAL A 443 5.22 -11.33 45.73
C VAL A 443 3.88 -10.99 46.40
N ARG A 444 3.04 -12.00 46.70
CA ARG A 444 1.74 -11.80 47.39
C ARG A 444 1.88 -11.35 48.84
N GLU A 445 2.87 -11.87 49.57
CA GLU A 445 3.16 -11.48 50.96
C GLU A 445 3.60 -10.01 51.12
N ARG A 446 4.07 -9.36 50.05
CA ARG A 446 4.40 -7.92 50.07
C ARG A 446 3.19 -7.04 49.79
N ASP A 447 2.30 -7.45 48.87
CA ASP A 447 1.08 -6.69 48.55
C ASP A 447 0.07 -6.68 49.72
N THR A 448 0.17 -7.62 50.68
CA THR A 448 -0.71 -7.70 51.87
C THR A 448 -0.19 -6.99 53.12
N ARG A 449 1.02 -6.40 53.09
CA ARG A 449 1.54 -5.60 54.23
C ARG A 449 0.99 -4.17 54.15
N PRO A 450 0.41 -3.61 55.22
CA PRO A 450 -0.11 -2.25 55.18
C PRO A 450 1.03 -1.25 54.99
N VAL A 451 0.82 -0.30 54.08
CA VAL A 451 1.74 0.80 53.77
C VAL A 451 1.82 1.72 54.99
N SER A 452 2.79 1.49 55.87
CA SER A 452 3.16 2.46 56.89
C SER A 452 4.66 2.44 57.17
N SER A 453 5.22 3.66 57.17
CA SER A 453 6.62 4.07 57.41
C SER A 453 7.61 3.94 56.24
N HIS A 454 8.04 5.11 55.77
CA HIS A 454 9.01 5.35 54.71
C HIS A 454 10.40 4.78 54.99
N LYS A 455 10.98 4.14 53.97
CA LYS A 455 12.29 4.46 53.37
C LYS A 455 12.34 3.75 52.02
N ASP A 456 12.87 4.38 50.98
CA ASP A 456 13.05 3.76 49.66
C ASP A 456 13.82 2.44 49.80
N HIS A 457 13.19 1.32 49.42
CA HIS A 457 13.85 0.03 49.30
C HIS A 457 14.18 -0.18 47.83
N SER A 458 15.43 0.11 47.47
CA SER A 458 15.93 0.03 46.10
C SER A 458 15.89 -1.41 45.58
N VAL A 459 15.74 -1.54 44.27
CA VAL A 459 15.82 -2.78 43.48
C VAL A 459 17.04 -3.64 43.85
N GLU A 460 18.12 -3.03 44.36
CA GLU A 460 19.34 -3.71 44.83
C GLU A 460 19.13 -4.62 46.04
N GLN A 461 18.17 -4.35 46.93
CA GLN A 461 17.90 -5.20 48.09
C GLN A 461 17.17 -6.49 47.71
N VAL A 462 16.33 -6.43 46.66
CA VAL A 462 15.68 -7.60 46.04
C VAL A 462 16.72 -8.49 45.34
N PHE A 463 17.73 -7.87 44.71
CA PHE A 463 18.86 -8.59 44.13
C PHE A 463 19.81 -9.17 45.19
N GLY A 464 20.01 -8.48 46.32
CA GLY A 464 20.79 -8.98 47.45
C GLY A 464 20.19 -10.24 48.10
N GLU A 465 18.86 -10.32 48.21
CA GLU A 465 18.17 -11.49 48.75
C GLU A 465 18.01 -12.63 47.72
N LEU A 466 17.93 -12.31 46.41
CA LEU A 466 17.99 -13.31 45.33
C LEU A 466 19.39 -13.90 45.14
N ALA A 467 20.45 -13.15 45.42
CA ALA A 467 21.82 -13.67 45.48
C ALA A 467 22.01 -14.68 46.63
N ILE A 468 21.34 -14.48 47.77
CA ILE A 468 21.27 -15.45 48.87
C ILE A 468 20.47 -16.71 48.45
N LEU A 469 19.51 -16.56 47.53
CA LEU A 469 18.73 -17.67 46.96
C LEU A 469 19.53 -18.48 45.92
N ALA A 470 20.42 -17.84 45.15
CA ALA A 470 21.41 -18.52 44.30
C ALA A 470 22.36 -19.40 45.13
N ASP A 471 22.68 -18.98 46.36
CA ASP A 471 23.46 -19.75 47.32
C ASP A 471 22.69 -21.00 47.82
N THR A 472 21.36 -20.94 47.83
CA THR A 472 20.51 -22.09 48.18
C THR A 472 20.47 -23.14 47.06
N VAL A 473 20.48 -22.71 45.79
CA VAL A 473 20.61 -23.60 44.62
C VAL A 473 22.01 -24.22 44.54
N MET A 474 23.05 -23.46 44.89
CA MET A 474 24.41 -23.98 45.08
C MET A 474 24.51 -24.96 46.24
N HIS A 475 23.78 -24.75 47.35
CA HIS A 475 23.74 -25.69 48.47
C HIS A 475 23.10 -27.03 48.09
N VAL A 476 22.08 -27.04 47.23
CA VAL A 476 21.47 -28.27 46.72
C VAL A 476 22.43 -29.01 45.78
N LEU A 477 23.17 -28.30 44.92
CA LEU A 477 24.22 -28.88 44.08
C LEU A 477 25.41 -29.40 44.89
N LEU A 478 25.84 -28.69 45.94
CA LEU A 478 26.90 -29.13 46.86
C LEU A 478 26.47 -30.36 47.66
N SER A 479 25.20 -30.44 48.06
CA SER A 479 24.63 -31.61 48.75
C SER A 479 24.59 -32.84 47.83
N ILE A 480 24.24 -32.64 46.55
CA ILE A 480 24.24 -33.71 45.52
C ILE A 480 25.67 -34.15 45.18
N ILE A 481 26.63 -33.22 45.11
CA ILE A 481 28.04 -33.53 44.87
C ILE A 481 28.67 -34.26 46.07
N ILE A 482 28.37 -33.85 47.30
CA ILE A 482 28.83 -34.54 48.52
C ILE A 482 28.27 -35.96 48.59
N GLU A 483 27.00 -36.18 48.22
CA GLU A 483 26.41 -37.52 48.22
C GLU A 483 26.91 -38.37 47.04
N ALA A 484 27.17 -37.78 45.88
CA ALA A 484 27.84 -38.45 44.76
C ALA A 484 29.30 -38.84 45.08
N LEU A 485 30.02 -38.01 45.84
CA LEU A 485 31.38 -38.29 46.31
C LEU A 485 31.42 -39.35 47.42
N LYS A 486 30.41 -39.40 48.31
CA LYS A 486 30.25 -40.50 49.28
C LYS A 486 29.96 -41.84 48.62
N VAL A 487 29.18 -41.86 47.53
CA VAL A 487 28.92 -43.08 46.74
C VAL A 487 30.18 -43.56 46.00
N HIS A 488 31.10 -42.65 45.64
CA HIS A 488 32.40 -43.01 45.07
C HIS A 488 33.44 -43.48 46.11
N ALA A 489 33.38 -42.96 47.35
CA ALA A 489 34.31 -43.33 48.42
C ALA A 489 34.12 -44.75 48.99
N VAL A 490 33.02 -45.44 48.67
CA VAL A 490 32.77 -46.83 49.12
C VAL A 490 33.35 -47.88 48.17
N LYS A 491 33.81 -47.51 46.96
CA LYS A 491 34.35 -48.46 45.96
C LYS A 491 35.89 -48.51 45.86
N SER A 492 36.64 -47.85 46.75
CA SER A 492 38.11 -47.96 46.77
C SER A 492 38.69 -47.98 48.19
N LYS A 493 38.76 -49.18 48.76
CA LYS A 493 39.53 -49.59 49.95
C LYS A 493 40.26 -50.86 49.49
N VAL A 494 41.57 -51.12 49.62
CA VAL A 494 42.73 -50.74 50.46
C VAL A 494 43.99 -51.35 49.71
N PRO A 495 45.24 -51.47 50.22
CA PRO A 495 46.09 -50.70 51.16
C PRO A 495 47.51 -50.37 50.62
N PHE A 496 48.25 -49.46 51.29
CA PHE A 496 49.68 -49.70 51.57
C PHE A 496 50.16 -48.97 52.84
N HIS A 497 50.82 -49.74 53.72
CA HIS A 497 51.58 -49.38 54.94
C HIS A 497 52.98 -48.81 54.56
N PHE A 498 53.81 -48.10 55.34
CA PHE A 498 53.89 -47.54 56.70
C PHE A 498 55.12 -46.58 56.74
N HIS A 499 55.13 -45.61 57.68
CA HIS A 499 56.31 -44.95 58.34
C HIS A 499 57.29 -44.07 57.53
N GLN A 500 57.94 -43.01 58.03
CA GLN A 500 57.86 -42.06 59.16
C GLN A 500 58.86 -40.90 58.81
N PRO A 501 58.89 -39.76 59.52
CA PRO A 501 59.37 -38.47 58.99
C PRO A 501 60.84 -38.14 59.33
N THR A 502 61.53 -37.42 58.44
CA THR A 502 62.80 -36.73 58.75
C THR A 502 62.69 -35.21 58.65
N LYS A 503 63.18 -34.56 59.71
CA LYS A 503 63.19 -33.13 60.01
C LYS A 503 64.09 -32.28 59.09
N LYS A 504 63.67 -31.01 58.92
CA LYS A 504 64.45 -29.74 58.83
C LYS A 504 65.91 -29.80 58.33
N ARG A 505 66.21 -29.01 57.28
CA ARG A 505 67.14 -27.85 57.25
C ARG A 505 67.28 -27.35 55.80
N ARG A 506 66.91 -26.11 55.49
CA ARG A 506 67.74 -24.89 55.40
C ARG A 506 68.75 -24.85 54.23
N ARG A 507 68.46 -23.90 53.33
CA ARG A 507 69.33 -22.90 52.66
C ARG A 507 70.22 -23.30 51.47
N ARG A 508 70.09 -22.44 50.44
CA ARG A 508 71.07 -21.97 49.44
C ARG A 508 71.51 -23.04 48.44
N LEU A 509 71.61 -22.79 47.14
CA LEU A 509 71.74 -21.57 46.33
C LEU A 509 71.07 -21.83 44.98
#